data_AF-A0A4D7QNJ4-F1
#
_entry.id   AF-A0A4D7QNJ4-F1
#
_cell.length_a   1.000
_cell.length_b   1.000
_cell.length_c   1.000
_cell.angle_alpha   90.00
_cell.angle_beta   90.00
_cell.angle_gamma   90.00
#
_symmetry.space_group_name_H-M   'P 1'
#
loop_
_entity.id
_entity.type
_entity.pdbx_description
1 polymer ?
#
loop_
_entity_poly.entity_id
_entity_poly.type
_entity_poly.pdbx_seq_one_letter_code
_entity_poly.pdbx_strand_id
1 'polypeptide(L)'
;MAVKPESGAHQPEALALAAEAARHGGKKPDDVGLVATPKTAPVQTSSAAKDRAATKVLQEGVTGKDKGAEAAIDALPDRTKPLGEGRGKR
;
A
#
# COMPACT_ATOMS: atom_id res chain seq x y z
N MET A 1 -45.21 13.91 -17.68
CA MET A 1 -44.63 12.55 -17.61
C MET A 1 -43.33 12.64 -16.81
N ALA A 2 -43.27 11.96 -15.66
CA ALA A 2 -42.10 11.98 -14.79
C ALA A 2 -41.02 11.05 -15.38
N VAL A 3 -39.85 11.62 -15.66
CA VAL A 3 -38.68 10.87 -16.14
C VAL A 3 -38.11 10.09 -14.95
N LYS A 4 -38.18 8.76 -15.00
CA LYS A 4 -37.46 7.88 -14.06
C LYS A 4 -35.96 8.01 -14.34
N PRO A 5 -35.10 8.23 -13.34
CA PRO A 5 -33.67 8.24 -13.57
C PRO A 5 -33.22 6.80 -13.82
N GLU A 6 -32.66 6.58 -15.02
CA GLU A 6 -32.03 5.35 -15.45
C GLU A 6 -30.91 4.97 -14.48
N SER A 7 -30.99 3.75 -13.96
CA SER A 7 -29.95 3.07 -13.19
C SER A 7 -28.74 2.80 -14.09
N GLY A 8 -27.89 3.81 -14.29
CA GLY A 8 -26.79 3.68 -15.25
C GLY A 8 -25.70 4.75 -15.19
N ALA A 9 -25.64 5.57 -14.14
CA ALA A 9 -24.48 6.43 -13.92
C ALA A 9 -23.44 5.62 -13.12
N HIS A 10 -22.36 5.17 -13.77
CA HIS A 10 -21.13 4.80 -13.07
C HIS A 10 -20.64 6.04 -12.32
N GLN A 11 -21.16 6.25 -11.11
CA GLN A 11 -20.56 7.20 -10.20
C GLN A 11 -19.17 6.68 -9.86
N PRO A 12 -18.15 7.55 -9.80
CA PRO A 12 -16.84 7.11 -9.35
C PRO A 12 -17.00 6.44 -7.99
N GLU A 13 -16.31 5.34 -7.76
CA GLU A 13 -16.54 4.49 -6.57
C GLU A 13 -16.47 5.27 -5.25
N ALA A 14 -15.71 6.38 -5.23
CA ALA A 14 -15.67 7.31 -4.11
C ALA A 14 -17.03 7.95 -3.78
N LEU A 15 -17.83 8.31 -4.78
CA LEU A 15 -19.18 8.88 -4.61
C LEU A 15 -20.18 7.80 -4.18
N ALA A 16 -20.11 6.61 -4.77
CA ALA A 16 -20.94 5.48 -4.36
C ALA A 16 -20.66 5.06 -2.91
N LEU A 17 -19.38 4.99 -2.53
CA LEU A 17 -18.94 4.71 -1.17
C LEU A 17 -19.37 5.81 -0.19
N ALA A 18 -19.29 7.08 -0.56
CA ALA A 18 -19.74 8.19 0.29
C ALA A 18 -21.25 8.18 0.51
N ALA A 19 -22.03 7.94 -0.56
CA ALA A 19 -23.48 7.84 -0.48
C ALA A 19 -23.92 6.65 0.40
N GLU A 20 -23.23 5.52 0.29
CA GLU A 20 -23.52 4.35 1.10
C GLU A 20 -23.06 4.55 2.56
N ALA A 21 -21.87 5.09 2.81
CA ALA A 21 -21.41 5.40 4.17
C ALA A 21 -22.35 6.38 4.89
N ALA A 22 -22.94 7.37 4.19
CA ALA A 22 -23.94 8.27 4.76
C ALA A 22 -25.19 7.52 5.26
N ARG A 23 -25.60 6.44 4.58
CA ARG A 23 -26.71 5.58 5.01
C ARG A 23 -26.37 4.71 6.22
N HIS A 24 -25.10 4.37 6.40
CA HIS A 24 -24.57 3.55 7.50
C HIS A 24 -23.94 4.39 8.63
N GLY A 25 -24.49 5.58 8.90
CA GLY A 25 -24.06 6.43 10.02
C GLY A 25 -22.64 7.00 9.88
N GLY A 26 -22.19 7.22 8.64
CA GLY A 26 -20.86 7.74 8.31
C GLY A 26 -19.76 6.68 8.31
N LYS A 27 -20.08 5.40 8.55
CA LYS A 27 -19.11 4.30 8.46
C LYS A 27 -19.19 3.63 7.11
N LYS A 28 -18.02 3.40 6.51
CA LYS A 28 -17.89 2.57 5.33
C LYS A 28 -18.36 1.15 5.64
N PRO A 29 -19.32 0.59 4.88
CA PRO A 29 -19.68 -0.82 4.99
C PRO A 29 -18.51 -1.72 4.58
N ASP A 30 -18.39 -2.88 5.23
CA ASP A 30 -17.27 -3.82 5.01
C ASP A 30 -17.28 -4.44 3.60
N ASP A 31 -18.44 -4.50 2.96
CA ASP A 31 -18.69 -5.08 1.63
C ASP A 31 -18.54 -4.09 0.47
N VAL A 32 -18.35 -2.79 0.76
CA VAL A 32 -18.28 -1.73 -0.25
C VAL A 32 -16.84 -1.27 -0.43
N GLY A 33 -16.29 -1.37 -1.65
CA GLY A 33 -14.98 -0.85 -2.03
C GLY A 33 -13.86 -1.91 -2.14
N LEU A 34 -12.67 -1.47 -2.52
CA LEU A 34 -11.54 -2.37 -2.80
C LEU A 34 -10.97 -2.99 -1.52
N VAL A 35 -10.95 -4.32 -1.45
CA VAL A 35 -10.25 -5.11 -0.43
C VAL A 35 -8.96 -5.66 -1.02
N ALA A 36 -7.89 -5.63 -0.24
CA ALA A 36 -6.62 -6.21 -0.67
C ALA A 36 -6.78 -7.72 -0.90
N THR A 37 -6.45 -8.17 -2.11
CA THR A 37 -6.35 -9.59 -2.44
C THR A 37 -5.01 -10.13 -1.96
N PRO A 38 -4.78 -11.45 -1.87
CA PRO A 38 -3.43 -11.97 -1.56
C PRO A 38 -2.32 -11.44 -2.48
N LYS A 39 -2.66 -11.03 -3.72
CA LYS A 39 -1.72 -10.43 -4.68
C LYS A 39 -1.38 -8.96 -4.39
N THR A 40 -2.27 -8.26 -3.70
CA THR A 40 -2.14 -6.83 -3.38
C THR A 40 -2.09 -6.57 -1.87
N ALA A 41 -2.10 -7.64 -1.08
CA ALA A 41 -1.96 -7.58 0.36
C ALA A 41 -0.59 -7.00 0.72
N PRO A 42 -0.52 -6.17 1.77
CA PRO A 42 0.76 -5.68 2.24
C PRO A 42 1.64 -6.85 2.68
N VAL A 43 2.92 -6.79 2.31
CA VAL A 43 3.92 -7.73 2.83
C VAL A 43 4.10 -7.46 4.32
N GLN A 44 3.89 -8.47 5.16
CA GLN A 44 4.06 -8.32 6.60
C GLN A 44 5.53 -8.05 6.94
N THR A 45 5.74 -7.05 7.79
CA THR A 45 7.07 -6.58 8.18
C THR A 45 7.01 -5.97 9.58
N SER A 46 8.15 -5.93 10.26
CA SER A 46 8.24 -5.37 11.62
C SER A 46 8.57 -3.88 11.56
N SER A 47 7.77 -3.04 12.25
CA SER A 47 8.09 -1.61 12.42
C SER A 47 9.49 -1.41 13.02
N ALA A 48 9.82 -2.18 14.07
CA ALA A 48 11.13 -2.09 14.71
C ALA A 48 12.28 -2.47 13.77
N ALA A 49 12.06 -3.37 12.81
CA ALA A 49 13.07 -3.68 11.80
C ALA A 49 13.29 -2.51 10.84
N LYS A 50 12.20 -1.84 10.42
CA LYS A 50 12.27 -0.62 9.61
C LYS A 50 13.01 0.51 10.31
N ASP A 51 12.69 0.73 11.58
CA ASP A 51 13.31 1.79 12.38
C ASP A 51 14.83 1.58 12.50
N ARG A 52 15.27 0.33 12.69
CA ARG A 52 16.68 -0.03 12.72
C ARG A 52 17.38 0.21 11.38
N ALA A 53 16.76 -0.19 10.27
CA ALA A 53 17.32 0.04 8.94
C ALA A 53 17.42 1.54 8.64
N ALA A 54 16.37 2.30 8.92
CA ALA A 54 16.35 3.75 8.73
C ALA A 54 17.41 4.46 9.59
N THR A 55 17.59 4.04 10.85
CA THR A 55 18.62 4.59 11.73
C THR A 55 20.01 4.42 11.13
N LYS A 56 20.32 3.25 10.56
CA LYS A 56 21.60 3.02 9.90
C LYS A 56 21.79 3.92 8.68
N VAL A 57 20.78 4.02 7.81
CA VAL A 57 20.82 4.94 6.64
C VAL A 57 21.14 6.37 7.08
N LEU A 58 20.45 6.87 8.11
CA LEU A 58 20.67 8.22 8.62
C LEU A 58 22.08 8.37 9.21
N GLN A 59 22.56 7.38 9.97
CA GLN A 59 23.92 7.41 10.52
C GLN A 59 25.00 7.38 9.44
N GLU A 60 24.83 6.58 8.38
CA GLU A 60 25.76 6.58 7.25
C GLU A 60 25.77 7.91 6.52
N GLY A 61 24.57 8.44 6.20
CA GLY A 61 24.44 9.71 5.49
C GLY A 61 25.07 10.89 6.25
N VAL A 62 24.97 10.89 7.59
CA VAL A 62 25.57 11.92 8.44
C VAL A 62 27.08 11.73 8.61
N THR A 63 27.54 10.49 8.80
CA THR A 63 28.95 10.22 9.16
C THR A 63 29.86 9.96 7.97
N GLY A 64 29.30 9.67 6.79
CA GLY A 64 30.04 9.22 5.60
C GLY A 64 30.73 7.88 5.78
N LYS A 65 30.45 7.15 6.87
CA LYS A 65 31.04 5.85 7.20
C LYS A 65 30.01 4.76 7.02
N ASP A 66 30.44 3.60 6.55
CA ASP A 66 29.61 2.41 6.47
C ASP A 66 29.13 1.97 7.87
N LYS A 67 27.82 1.77 8.00
CA LYS A 67 27.07 1.27 9.17
C LYS A 67 26.20 0.05 8.80
N GLY A 68 26.39 -0.52 7.62
CA GLY A 68 25.63 -1.64 7.07
C GLY A 68 24.17 -1.31 6.79
N ALA A 69 23.87 -0.11 6.25
CA ALA A 69 22.53 0.31 5.88
C ALA A 69 21.97 -0.53 4.73
N GLU A 70 22.73 -0.74 3.65
CA GLU A 70 22.33 -1.59 2.52
C GLU A 70 21.92 -2.99 2.98
N ALA A 71 22.76 -3.64 3.78
CA ALA A 71 22.48 -4.97 4.35
C ALA A 71 21.24 -4.96 5.27
N ALA A 72 21.02 -3.89 6.02
CA ALA A 72 19.84 -3.76 6.88
C ALA A 72 18.55 -3.56 6.09
N ILE A 73 18.60 -2.84 4.96
CA ILE A 73 17.47 -2.67 4.05
C ILE A 73 17.20 -4.00 3.32
N ASP A 74 18.24 -4.72 2.86
CA ASP A 74 18.10 -6.02 2.18
C ASP A 74 17.47 -7.11 3.05
N ALA A 75 17.66 -7.03 4.36
CA ALA A 75 17.03 -7.93 5.31
C ALA A 75 15.52 -7.67 5.50
N LEU A 76 14.98 -6.53 5.02
CA LEU A 76 13.55 -6.23 5.14
C LEU A 76 12.72 -7.07 4.16
N PRO A 77 11.68 -7.78 4.63
CA PRO A 77 10.86 -8.64 3.78
C PRO A 77 10.04 -7.84 2.75
N ASP A 78 9.74 -6.58 3.06
CA ASP A 78 8.98 -5.68 2.21
C ASP A 78 9.87 -4.77 1.34
N ARG A 79 11.18 -5.05 1.22
CA ARG A 79 12.05 -4.36 0.26
C ARG A 79 11.52 -4.62 -1.15
N THR A 80 11.10 -3.56 -1.84
CA THR A 80 10.71 -3.60 -3.24
C THR A 80 11.96 -3.79 -4.11
N LYS A 81 12.31 -5.06 -4.41
CA LYS A 81 13.31 -5.33 -5.45
C LYS A 81 12.76 -4.85 -6.79
N PRO A 82 13.56 -4.17 -7.63
CA PRO A 82 13.10 -3.77 -8.96
C PRO A 82 12.62 -5.00 -9.74
N LEU A 83 11.52 -4.83 -10.47
CA LEU A 83 10.87 -5.86 -11.28
C LEU A 83 11.75 -6.19 -12.50
N GLY A 84 12.91 -6.83 -12.31
CA GLY A 84 13.88 -7.02 -13.40
C GLY A 84 15.10 -7.88 -13.09
N GLU A 85 15.50 -8.05 -11.83
CA GLU A 85 16.74 -8.77 -11.50
C GLU A 85 16.51 -10.27 -11.28
N GLY A 86 15.91 -10.91 -12.29
CA GLY A 86 15.55 -12.33 -12.23
C GLY A 86 15.02 -12.95 -13.52
N ARG A 87 15.09 -12.27 -14.67
CA ARG A 87 14.74 -12.87 -15.96
C ARG A 87 15.90 -12.81 -16.95
N GLY A 88 16.65 -13.91 -17.03
CA GLY A 88 17.30 -14.33 -18.28
C GLY A 88 18.80 -14.09 -18.43
N LYS A 89 19.63 -14.88 -17.71
CA LYS A 89 20.71 -15.58 -18.43
C LYS A 89 20.18 -16.97 -18.76
N ARG A 90 19.78 -17.17 -20.01
CA ARG A 90 19.70 -18.46 -20.70
C ARG A 90 19.47 -18.16 -22.18
#